data_AF-A0A4U7BT49-F1
#
_entry.id   AF-A0A4U7BT49-F1
#
_cell.length_a   1.000
_cell.length_b   1.000
_cell.length_c   1.000
_cell.angle_alpha   90.00
_cell.angle_beta   90.00
_cell.angle_gamma   90.00
#
_symmetry.space_group_name_H-M   'P 1'
#
loop_
_entity.id
_entity.type
_entity.pdbx_description
1 polymer ?
#
loop_
_entity_poly.entity_id
_entity_poly.type
_entity_poly.pdbx_seq_one_letter_code
_entity_poly.pdbx_strand_id
1 'polypeptide(L)'
;MFKTIYVLVRDPISILKTFLNLNRRSINYIDELQFGFDIDIFLKNRIAYVDEIGKIDKPTLNAINRVLQDHGLSYYFHDDLSAKLFNVCNTHFIDMNEILGNMAYKTLCRLSDIFNIDKPNINDKEFYEHNFGEYNTWLPIKINLFNLIENDLIVIISDKHKMEYQNIDYVKLNKFLDLSNDKFLVLLKKDDQGVFFKSIDCFKNKFEKY
;
A
#
# COMPACT_ATOMS: atom_id res chain seq x y z
N MET A 1 -25.75 19.27 -25.41
CA MET A 1 -25.66 17.82 -25.16
C MET A 1 -25.52 17.64 -23.66
N PHE A 2 -26.56 17.13 -23.00
CA PHE A 2 -26.53 16.91 -21.55
C PHE A 2 -25.60 15.75 -21.25
N LYS A 3 -24.72 15.92 -20.27
CA LYS A 3 -23.76 14.88 -19.88
C LYS A 3 -24.29 14.12 -18.66
N THR A 4 -24.22 12.80 -18.73
CA THR A 4 -24.34 11.95 -17.54
C THR A 4 -22.97 11.86 -16.90
N ILE A 5 -22.90 12.04 -15.58
CA ILE A 5 -21.65 11.89 -14.82
C ILE A 5 -21.80 10.82 -13.75
N TYR A 6 -20.69 10.15 -13.46
CA TYR A 6 -20.57 9.26 -12.32
C TYR A 6 -19.60 9.88 -11.34
N VAL A 7 -20.03 10.06 -10.09
CA VAL A 7 -19.25 10.72 -9.04
C VAL A 7 -19.02 9.72 -7.93
N LEU A 8 -17.76 9.44 -7.64
CA LEU A 8 -17.37 8.68 -6.47
C LEU A 8 -17.60 9.54 -5.22
N VAL A 9 -18.44 9.05 -4.32
CA VAL A 9 -18.89 9.79 -3.14
C VAL A 9 -18.32 9.22 -1.87
N ARG A 10 -17.86 10.12 -1.00
CA ARG A 10 -17.31 9.75 0.29
C ARG A 10 -17.98 10.56 1.37
N ASP A 11 -18.47 9.84 2.38
CA ASP A 11 -19.03 10.47 3.57
C ASP A 11 -18.03 11.46 4.22
N PRO A 12 -18.45 12.69 4.54
CA PRO A 12 -17.60 13.71 5.17
C PRO A 12 -16.89 13.23 6.43
N ILE A 13 -17.56 12.46 7.29
CA ILE A 13 -16.96 11.93 8.52
C ILE A 13 -15.87 10.91 8.16
N SER A 14 -16.09 10.07 7.15
CA SER A 14 -15.09 9.14 6.61
C SER A 14 -13.86 9.86 6.06
N ILE A 15 -14.04 10.97 5.34
CA ILE A 15 -12.92 11.82 4.87
C ILE A 15 -12.09 12.28 6.07
N LEU A 16 -12.72 12.91 7.06
CA LEU A 16 -12.05 13.41 8.26
C LEU A 16 -11.32 12.30 9.01
N LYS A 17 -11.96 11.14 9.20
CA LYS A 17 -11.32 9.97 9.81
C LYS A 17 -10.08 9.50 9.05
N THR A 18 -10.09 9.53 7.72
CA THR A 18 -8.88 9.21 6.96
C THR A 18 -7.76 10.19 7.21
N PHE A 19 -8.03 11.49 7.24
CA PHE A 19 -6.97 12.47 7.47
C PHE A 19 -6.40 12.41 8.90
N LEU A 20 -7.24 12.12 9.90
CA LEU A 20 -6.78 11.85 11.27
C LEU A 20 -5.83 10.65 11.37
N ASN A 21 -6.12 9.60 10.60
CA ASN A 21 -5.37 8.33 10.63
C ASN A 21 -4.46 8.16 9.41
N LEU A 22 -4.14 9.25 8.71
CA LEU A 22 -3.35 9.18 7.50
C LEU A 22 -1.89 8.93 7.86
N ASN A 23 -1.48 7.67 7.76
CA ASN A 23 -0.10 7.27 8.00
C ASN A 23 0.77 7.66 6.80
N ARG A 24 1.91 8.27 7.09
CA ARG A 24 2.98 8.60 6.14
C ARG A 24 4.29 8.02 6.65
N ARG A 25 5.30 7.98 5.77
CA ARG A 25 6.68 7.71 6.19
C ARG A 25 7.13 8.79 7.17
N SER A 26 7.73 8.39 8.29
CA SER A 26 8.34 9.32 9.25
C SER A 26 9.43 10.18 8.62
N ILE A 27 9.84 11.24 9.32
CA ILE A 27 10.98 12.07 8.94
C ILE A 27 12.28 11.24 9.00
N ASN A 28 12.39 10.37 10.02
CA ASN A 28 13.55 9.50 10.22
C ASN A 28 13.35 8.11 9.60
N TYR A 29 12.57 8.02 8.53
CA TYR A 29 12.23 6.73 7.92
C TYR A 29 13.47 6.00 7.40
N ILE A 30 13.62 4.75 7.82
CA ILE A 30 14.71 3.89 7.39
C ILE A 30 14.24 3.04 6.20
N ASP A 31 14.76 3.33 5.00
CA ASP A 31 14.41 2.60 3.77
C ASP A 31 15.04 1.20 3.69
N GLU A 32 16.23 1.02 4.28
CA GLU A 32 17.00 -0.23 4.28
C GLU A 32 17.59 -0.51 5.66
N LEU A 33 17.36 -1.72 6.17
CA LEU A 33 17.85 -2.19 7.46
C LEU A 33 19.04 -3.11 7.25
N GLN A 34 20.05 -3.01 8.11
CA GLN A 34 21.06 -4.06 8.21
C GLN A 34 20.48 -5.26 8.97
N PHE A 35 20.86 -6.47 8.61
CA PHE A 35 20.47 -7.66 9.36
C PHE A 35 20.96 -7.54 10.82
N GLY A 36 20.05 -7.82 11.76
CA GLY A 36 20.29 -7.60 13.19
C GLY A 36 20.10 -6.17 13.68
N PHE A 37 19.59 -5.25 12.86
CA PHE A 37 19.22 -3.90 13.29
C PHE A 37 18.16 -3.95 14.40
N ASP A 38 18.21 -2.99 15.32
CA ASP A 38 17.26 -2.85 16.42
C ASP A 38 15.84 -2.62 15.89
N ILE A 39 14.98 -3.61 16.11
CA ILE A 39 13.61 -3.60 15.61
C ILE A 39 12.77 -2.50 16.25
N ASP A 40 12.99 -2.16 17.52
CA ASP A 40 12.21 -1.15 18.22
C ASP A 40 12.49 0.24 17.66
N ILE A 41 13.76 0.52 17.34
CA ILE A 41 14.18 1.76 16.66
C ILE A 41 13.55 1.82 15.27
N PHE A 42 13.53 0.72 14.54
CA PHE A 42 12.92 0.65 13.21
C PHE A 42 11.41 0.93 13.26
N LEU A 43 10.68 0.22 14.11
CA LEU A 43 9.22 0.34 14.22
C LEU A 43 8.81 1.75 14.64
N LYS A 44 9.53 2.37 15.59
CA LYS A 44 9.27 3.73 16.06
C LYS A 44 9.38 4.78 14.94
N ASN A 45 10.30 4.58 14.00
CA ASN A 45 10.55 5.52 12.90
C ASN A 45 9.77 5.19 11.62
N ARG A 46 8.83 4.24 11.66
CA ARG A 46 8.15 3.78 10.45
C ARG A 46 6.96 4.65 10.05
N ILE A 47 6.18 5.07 11.04
CA ILE A 47 4.96 5.85 10.83
C ILE A 47 5.15 7.27 11.35
N ALA A 48 4.68 8.23 10.57
CA ALA A 48 4.25 9.53 11.08
C ALA A 48 2.83 9.80 10.62
N TYR A 49 2.19 10.72 11.33
CA TYR A 49 0.88 11.28 11.04
C TYR A 49 1.03 12.69 10.51
N VAL A 50 -0.05 13.23 9.95
CA VAL A 50 -0.07 14.60 9.42
C VAL A 50 -0.72 15.53 10.44
N ASP A 51 -0.14 16.71 10.60
CA ASP A 51 -0.70 17.86 11.29
C ASP A 51 -0.96 18.99 10.26
N GLU A 52 -1.53 20.11 10.70
CA GLU A 52 -1.72 21.35 9.94
C GLU A 52 -0.42 21.81 9.27
N ILE A 53 0.71 21.72 9.99
CA ILE A 53 2.00 22.32 9.57
C ILE A 53 2.97 21.27 9.00
N GLY A 54 2.77 19.97 9.24
CA GLY A 54 3.78 18.98 8.86
C GLY A 54 3.50 17.54 9.30
N LYS A 55 4.57 16.77 9.53
CA LYS A 55 4.50 15.39 10.03
C LYS A 55 4.77 15.36 11.53
N ILE A 56 4.04 14.52 12.25
CA ILE A 56 4.15 14.33 13.70
C ILE A 56 4.07 12.84 14.08
N ASP A 57 4.47 12.48 15.30
CA ASP A 57 4.59 11.07 15.70
C ASP A 57 3.28 10.41 16.16
N LYS A 58 2.20 11.20 16.32
CA LYS A 58 0.90 10.72 16.81
C LYS A 58 -0.27 11.33 16.04
N PRO A 59 -1.42 10.66 15.93
CA PRO A 59 -2.63 11.27 15.37
C PRO A 59 -3.00 12.56 16.11
N THR A 60 -3.52 13.54 15.38
CA THR A 60 -3.97 14.82 15.95
C THR A 60 -5.24 15.32 15.27
N LEU A 61 -6.12 15.97 16.04
CA LEU A 61 -7.30 16.64 15.49
C LEU A 61 -6.95 17.82 14.60
N ASN A 62 -5.79 18.45 14.81
CA ASN A 62 -5.32 19.56 13.98
C ASN A 62 -5.15 19.16 12.49
N ALA A 63 -5.01 17.86 12.19
CA ALA A 63 -5.02 17.35 10.83
C ALA A 63 -6.31 17.70 10.07
N ILE A 64 -7.43 17.87 10.80
CA ILE A 64 -8.71 18.29 10.24
C ILE A 64 -8.64 19.72 9.72
N ASN A 65 -7.94 20.63 10.42
CA ASN A 65 -7.81 22.02 9.98
C ASN A 65 -7.22 22.09 8.57
N ARG A 66 -6.23 21.23 8.28
CA ARG A 66 -5.66 21.11 6.95
C ARG A 66 -6.71 20.75 5.88
N VAL A 67 -7.65 19.86 6.18
CA VAL A 67 -8.73 19.47 5.25
C VAL A 67 -9.73 20.60 5.06
N LEU A 68 -10.05 21.31 6.13
CA LEU A 68 -11.05 22.38 6.10
C LEU A 68 -10.52 23.67 5.46
N GLN A 69 -9.23 23.96 5.61
CA GLN A 69 -8.60 25.17 5.07
C GLN A 69 -8.06 25.00 3.65
N ASP A 70 -7.76 23.76 3.23
CA ASP A 70 -7.30 23.49 1.87
C ASP A 70 -8.49 23.40 0.91
N HIS A 71 -8.71 24.47 0.15
CA HIS A 71 -9.73 24.54 -0.91
C HIS A 71 -9.55 23.45 -2.00
N GLY A 72 -8.38 22.81 -2.10
CA GLY A 72 -8.13 21.64 -2.94
C GLY A 72 -8.69 20.34 -2.37
N LEU A 73 -8.89 20.26 -1.06
CA LEU A 73 -9.46 19.10 -0.36
C LEU A 73 -10.97 19.28 -0.13
N SER A 74 -11.52 20.50 -0.26
CA SER A 74 -12.97 20.71 -0.20
C SER A 74 -13.73 20.10 -1.39
N TYR A 75 -13.06 19.80 -2.50
CA TYR A 75 -13.66 19.08 -3.65
C TYR A 75 -14.12 17.66 -3.31
N TYR A 76 -13.67 17.10 -2.19
CA TYR A 76 -14.20 15.83 -1.69
C TYR A 76 -15.64 15.97 -1.16
N PHE A 77 -16.13 17.20 -0.98
CA PHE A 77 -17.52 17.47 -0.63
C PHE A 77 -18.37 17.68 -1.89
N HIS A 78 -19.49 16.95 -1.98
CA HIS A 78 -20.34 16.87 -3.17
C HIS A 78 -20.89 18.21 -3.67
N ASP A 79 -21.14 19.13 -2.73
CA ASP A 79 -21.78 20.41 -3.02
C ASP A 79 -20.88 21.30 -3.89
N ASP A 80 -19.56 21.24 -3.69
CA ASP A 80 -18.59 22.06 -4.43
C ASP A 80 -18.40 21.57 -5.88
N LEU A 81 -18.47 20.25 -6.11
CA LEU A 81 -18.40 19.68 -7.47
C LEU A 81 -19.70 19.93 -8.26
N SER A 82 -20.85 19.76 -7.61
CA SER A 82 -22.17 19.96 -8.23
C SER A 82 -22.37 21.41 -8.66
N ALA A 83 -21.89 22.37 -7.86
CA ALA A 83 -21.93 23.79 -8.18
C ALA A 83 -21.09 24.18 -9.42
N LYS A 84 -20.11 23.35 -9.83
CA LYS A 84 -19.19 23.65 -10.95
C LYS A 84 -19.61 23.01 -12.28
N LEU A 85 -20.59 22.11 -12.28
CA LEU A 85 -20.99 21.30 -13.44
C LEU A 85 -22.39 21.69 -13.98
N PHE A 86 -22.51 22.91 -14.48
CA PHE A 86 -23.78 23.53 -14.92
C PHE A 86 -24.54 22.83 -16.08
N ASN A 87 -23.94 21.86 -16.78
CA ASN A 87 -24.51 21.18 -17.96
C ASN A 87 -24.82 19.69 -17.73
N VAL A 88 -24.89 19.26 -16.47
CA VAL A 88 -25.16 17.87 -16.08
C VAL A 88 -26.62 17.73 -15.69
N CYS A 89 -27.33 16.82 -16.33
CA CYS A 89 -28.74 16.52 -16.01
C CYS A 89 -28.91 15.23 -15.22
N ASN A 90 -27.95 14.30 -15.36
CA ASN A 90 -28.00 13.00 -14.71
C ASN A 90 -26.68 12.78 -13.95
N THR A 91 -26.77 12.70 -12.63
CA THR A 91 -25.64 12.38 -11.75
C THR A 91 -25.91 11.04 -11.09
N HIS A 92 -25.00 10.09 -11.27
CA HIS A 92 -24.99 8.83 -10.55
C HIS A 92 -23.89 8.85 -9.51
N PHE A 93 -24.26 8.58 -8.27
CA PHE A 93 -23.31 8.49 -7.16
C PHE A 93 -22.86 7.03 -7.01
N ILE A 94 -21.56 6.85 -6.82
CA ILE A 94 -20.94 5.56 -6.47
C ILE A 94 -20.41 5.72 -5.05
N ASP A 95 -20.93 4.96 -4.10
CA ASP A 95 -20.43 5.04 -2.73
C ASP A 95 -19.00 4.48 -2.66
N MET A 96 -18.10 5.12 -1.92
CA MET A 96 -16.74 4.59 -1.68
C MET A 96 -16.76 3.13 -1.20
N ASN A 97 -17.75 2.72 -0.40
CA ASN A 97 -17.89 1.35 0.06
C ASN A 97 -18.14 0.35 -1.08
N GLU A 98 -18.67 0.80 -2.23
CA GLU A 98 -18.84 -0.06 -3.41
C GLU A 98 -17.51 -0.40 -4.09
N ILE A 99 -16.48 0.42 -3.93
CA ILE A 99 -15.15 0.19 -4.53
C ILE A 99 -14.12 -0.32 -3.51
N LEU A 100 -14.57 -0.77 -2.34
CA LEU A 100 -13.73 -1.32 -1.28
C LEU A 100 -14.06 -2.78 -1.00
N GLY A 101 -13.03 -3.55 -0.67
CA GLY A 101 -13.17 -4.94 -0.25
C GLY A 101 -13.91 -5.79 -1.29
N ASN A 102 -14.73 -6.72 -0.80
CA ASN A 102 -15.49 -7.69 -1.61
C ASN A 102 -16.49 -7.08 -2.61
N MET A 103 -16.79 -5.79 -2.51
CA MET A 103 -17.69 -5.11 -3.44
C MET A 103 -16.95 -4.57 -4.67
N ALA A 104 -15.65 -4.32 -4.55
CA ALA A 104 -14.85 -3.65 -5.57
C ALA A 104 -14.92 -4.33 -6.94
N TYR A 105 -14.70 -5.66 -6.99
CA TYR A 105 -14.76 -6.42 -8.24
C TYR A 105 -16.15 -6.34 -8.90
N LYS A 106 -17.21 -6.53 -8.11
CA LYS A 106 -18.59 -6.47 -8.61
C LYS A 106 -18.93 -5.09 -9.18
N THR A 107 -18.50 -4.04 -8.47
CA THR A 107 -18.71 -2.66 -8.90
C THR A 107 -17.94 -2.36 -10.18
N LEU A 108 -16.70 -2.82 -10.31
CA LEU A 108 -15.93 -2.67 -11.54
C LEU A 108 -16.60 -3.38 -12.72
N CYS A 109 -17.10 -4.61 -12.56
CA CYS A 109 -17.88 -5.30 -13.60
C CYS A 109 -19.11 -4.49 -14.03
N ARG A 110 -19.86 -3.94 -13.06
CA ARG A 110 -21.03 -3.09 -13.33
C ARG A 110 -20.65 -1.81 -14.09
N LEU A 111 -19.55 -1.16 -13.70
CA LEU A 111 -19.06 0.04 -14.38
C LEU A 111 -18.55 -0.28 -15.79
N SER A 112 -17.92 -1.44 -15.99
CA SER A 112 -17.51 -1.90 -17.33
C SER A 112 -18.69 -2.03 -18.28
N ASP A 113 -19.82 -2.60 -17.81
CA ASP A 113 -21.06 -2.69 -18.58
C ASP A 113 -21.63 -1.30 -18.93
N ILE A 114 -21.60 -0.35 -17.99
CA ILE A 114 -22.12 1.02 -18.17
C ILE A 114 -21.28 1.80 -19.19
N PHE A 115 -19.95 1.71 -19.10
CA PHE A 115 -19.03 2.47 -19.95
C PHE A 115 -18.63 1.74 -21.23
N ASN A 116 -19.14 0.54 -21.45
CA ASN A 116 -18.81 -0.32 -22.59
C ASN A 116 -17.30 -0.53 -22.74
N ILE A 117 -16.64 -0.87 -21.63
CA ILE A 117 -15.21 -1.23 -21.56
C ILE A 117 -15.07 -2.69 -21.13
N ASP A 118 -13.87 -3.25 -21.30
CA ASP A 118 -13.60 -4.63 -20.92
C ASP A 118 -13.84 -4.87 -19.43
N LYS A 119 -14.38 -6.06 -19.12
CA LYS A 119 -14.58 -6.49 -17.73
C LYS A 119 -13.25 -6.89 -17.10
N PRO A 120 -13.07 -6.63 -15.80
CA PRO A 120 -11.91 -7.14 -15.07
C PRO A 120 -11.88 -8.68 -15.09
N ASN A 121 -10.70 -9.26 -15.24
CA ASN A 121 -10.53 -10.71 -15.25
C ASN A 121 -10.91 -11.28 -13.87
N ILE A 122 -11.65 -12.39 -13.84
CA ILE A 122 -12.04 -13.06 -12.60
C ILE A 122 -10.84 -13.55 -11.79
N ASN A 123 -9.73 -13.87 -12.45
CA ASN A 123 -8.50 -14.28 -11.78
C ASN A 123 -7.85 -13.14 -10.99
N ASP A 124 -8.18 -11.88 -11.30
CA ASP A 124 -7.67 -10.69 -10.62
C ASP A 124 -8.61 -10.24 -9.49
N LYS A 125 -9.68 -10.99 -9.20
CA LYS A 125 -10.68 -10.63 -8.18
C LYS A 125 -10.04 -10.30 -6.83
N GLU A 126 -9.14 -11.15 -6.34
CA GLU A 126 -8.46 -10.93 -5.06
C GLU A 126 -7.68 -9.61 -5.03
N PHE A 127 -7.09 -9.20 -6.16
CA PHE A 127 -6.38 -7.93 -6.25
C PHE A 127 -7.32 -6.73 -6.10
N TYR A 128 -8.48 -6.76 -6.76
CA TYR A 128 -9.45 -5.68 -6.64
C TYR A 128 -10.08 -5.61 -5.25
N GLU A 129 -10.23 -6.75 -4.57
CA GLU A 129 -10.77 -6.83 -3.22
C GLU A 129 -9.72 -6.52 -2.14
N HIS A 130 -8.43 -6.47 -2.48
CA HIS A 130 -7.33 -6.23 -1.55
C HIS A 130 -7.20 -4.77 -1.10
N ASN A 131 -6.90 -4.57 0.19
CA ASN A 131 -6.67 -3.25 0.75
C ASN A 131 -5.18 -2.87 0.75
N PHE A 132 -4.69 -2.32 -0.36
CA PHE A 132 -3.30 -1.85 -0.48
C PHE A 132 -2.90 -0.77 0.55
N GLY A 133 -3.87 -0.11 1.17
CA GLY A 133 -3.63 0.93 2.18
C GLY A 133 -3.13 0.38 3.52
N GLU A 134 -3.43 -0.88 3.84
CA GLU A 134 -3.18 -1.48 5.15
C GLU A 134 -1.69 -1.45 5.55
N TYR A 135 -0.80 -1.70 4.58
CA TYR A 135 0.64 -1.78 4.81
C TYR A 135 1.45 -0.66 4.14
N ASN A 136 0.82 0.42 3.68
CA ASN A 136 1.44 1.44 2.83
C ASN A 136 2.72 2.09 3.42
N THR A 137 2.79 2.23 4.75
CA THR A 137 3.97 2.75 5.46
C THR A 137 4.86 1.66 6.03
N TRP A 138 4.33 0.44 6.18
CA TRP A 138 5.06 -0.69 6.73
C TRP A 138 5.88 -1.42 5.67
N LEU A 139 5.37 -1.51 4.44
CA LEU A 139 5.96 -2.28 3.35
C LEU A 139 6.26 -1.40 2.12
N PRO A 140 7.32 -1.73 1.35
CA PRO A 140 8.24 -2.85 1.54
C PRO A 140 9.30 -2.58 2.62
N ILE A 141 9.80 -3.65 3.24
CA ILE A 141 10.98 -3.62 4.13
C ILE A 141 12.15 -4.19 3.34
N LYS A 142 13.28 -3.46 3.28
CA LYS A 142 14.52 -3.94 2.68
C LYS A 142 15.49 -4.29 3.81
N ILE A 143 16.06 -5.49 3.75
CA ILE A 143 17.01 -6.00 4.73
C ILE A 143 18.28 -6.38 3.98
N ASN A 144 19.37 -5.68 4.27
CA ASN A 144 20.70 -5.98 3.80
C ASN A 144 21.33 -7.06 4.69
N LEU A 145 21.82 -8.12 4.09
CA LEU A 145 22.38 -9.29 4.76
C LEU A 145 23.90 -9.22 4.97
N PHE A 146 24.54 -8.06 4.74
CA PHE A 146 25.99 -7.90 4.86
C PHE A 146 26.54 -8.44 6.19
N ASN A 147 25.91 -8.10 7.32
CA ASN A 147 26.34 -8.57 8.64
C ASN A 147 26.16 -10.09 8.87
N LEU A 148 25.34 -10.76 8.05
CA LEU A 148 25.06 -12.19 8.19
C LEU A 148 25.96 -13.05 7.31
N ILE A 149 26.20 -12.61 6.08
CA ILE A 149 26.87 -13.40 5.04
C ILE A 149 28.01 -12.66 4.32
N GLU A 150 28.44 -11.51 4.85
CA GLU A 150 29.56 -10.69 4.33
C GLU A 150 29.40 -10.32 2.84
N ASN A 151 28.16 -10.18 2.39
CA ASN A 151 27.82 -9.78 1.02
C ASN A 151 26.67 -8.77 1.05
N ASP A 152 26.73 -7.76 0.18
CA ASP A 152 25.68 -6.75 0.00
C ASP A 152 24.47 -7.32 -0.75
N LEU A 153 23.75 -8.22 -0.07
CA LEU A 153 22.52 -8.83 -0.58
C LEU A 153 21.30 -8.24 0.12
N ILE A 154 20.32 -7.79 -0.66
CA ILE A 154 19.09 -7.20 -0.13
C ILE A 154 17.94 -8.18 -0.31
N VAL A 155 17.34 -8.57 0.82
CA VAL A 155 16.05 -9.26 0.88
C VAL A 155 14.94 -8.24 1.08
N ILE A 156 13.85 -8.39 0.35
CA ILE A 156 12.69 -7.49 0.40
C ILE A 156 11.49 -8.24 0.96
N ILE A 157 10.88 -7.72 2.01
CA ILE A 157 9.58 -8.17 2.49
C ILE A 157 8.53 -7.21 1.94
N SER A 158 7.53 -7.74 1.24
CA SER A 158 6.49 -6.93 0.60
C SER A 158 5.13 -7.61 0.63
N ASP A 159 4.09 -6.83 0.39
CA ASP A 159 2.73 -7.32 0.22
C ASP A 159 2.65 -8.18 -1.05
N LYS A 160 2.06 -9.38 -0.92
CA LYS A 160 1.96 -10.36 -2.00
C LYS A 160 1.26 -9.78 -3.23
N HIS A 161 0.10 -9.15 -3.04
CA HIS A 161 -0.70 -8.61 -4.13
C HIS A 161 -0.06 -7.38 -4.75
N LYS A 162 0.75 -6.61 -4.01
CA LYS A 162 1.50 -5.49 -4.61
C LYS A 162 2.60 -5.96 -5.55
N MET A 163 3.25 -7.08 -5.25
CA MET A 163 4.39 -7.58 -6.02
C MET A 163 4.00 -8.49 -7.17
N GLU A 164 2.92 -9.27 -7.05
CA GLU A 164 2.49 -10.19 -8.11
C GLU A 164 2.06 -9.49 -9.41
N TYR A 165 1.74 -8.20 -9.34
CA TYR A 165 1.33 -7.38 -10.48
C TYR A 165 2.43 -6.44 -10.99
N GLN A 166 3.56 -6.38 -10.29
CA GLN A 166 4.75 -5.72 -10.79
C GLN A 166 5.59 -6.81 -11.47
N ASN A 167 5.69 -6.78 -12.80
CA ASN A 167 6.54 -7.68 -13.62
C ASN A 167 8.03 -7.53 -13.23
N ILE A 168 8.42 -7.99 -12.05
CA ILE A 168 9.77 -7.82 -11.53
C ILE A 168 10.43 -9.18 -11.32
N ASP A 169 11.69 -9.25 -11.71
CA ASP A 169 12.53 -10.45 -11.71
C ASP A 169 13.05 -10.77 -10.29
N TYR A 170 12.14 -11.23 -9.43
CA TYR A 170 12.43 -11.67 -8.06
C TYR A 170 12.21 -13.17 -7.88
N VAL A 171 13.03 -13.76 -7.02
CA VAL A 171 12.87 -15.12 -6.49
C VAL A 171 12.10 -15.05 -5.17
N LYS A 172 11.03 -15.85 -5.05
CA LYS A 172 10.25 -15.98 -3.81
C LYS A 172 10.97 -16.91 -2.83
N LEU A 173 11.36 -16.40 -1.68
CA LEU A 173 12.13 -17.13 -0.66
C LEU A 173 11.26 -17.77 0.43
N ASN A 174 9.96 -17.46 0.53
CA ASN A 174 9.10 -17.95 1.63
C ASN A 174 9.21 -19.46 1.86
N LYS A 175 9.10 -20.26 0.79
CA LYS A 175 9.20 -21.73 0.88
C LYS A 175 10.58 -22.21 1.31
N PHE A 176 11.63 -21.53 0.88
CA PHE A 176 13.01 -21.88 1.23
C PHE A 176 13.32 -21.57 2.70
N LEU A 177 12.72 -20.51 3.23
CA LEU A 177 12.88 -20.09 4.62
C LEU A 177 11.86 -20.71 5.58
N ASP A 178 11.04 -21.66 5.10
CA ASP A 178 9.94 -22.26 5.85
C ASP A 178 8.99 -21.24 6.50
N LEU A 179 8.75 -20.12 5.80
CA LEU A 179 7.88 -19.06 6.26
C LEU A 179 6.46 -19.30 5.76
N SER A 180 5.59 -19.79 6.64
CA SER A 180 4.16 -19.89 6.39
C SER A 180 3.49 -18.51 6.55
N ASN A 181 3.38 -17.76 5.45
CA ASN A 181 2.63 -16.51 5.41
C ASN A 181 1.93 -16.35 4.06
N ASP A 182 0.65 -16.02 4.08
CA ASP A 182 -0.23 -15.84 2.92
C ASP A 182 -0.31 -14.38 2.44
N LYS A 183 0.02 -13.41 3.30
CA LYS A 183 -0.05 -11.97 3.04
C LYS A 183 1.24 -11.36 2.49
N PHE A 184 2.39 -11.91 2.89
CA PHE A 184 3.70 -11.30 2.60
C PHE A 184 4.61 -12.23 1.81
N LEU A 185 5.37 -11.63 0.90
CA LEU A 185 6.44 -12.28 0.17
C LEU A 185 7.80 -11.80 0.68
N VAL A 186 8.71 -12.76 0.83
CA VAL A 186 10.14 -12.52 1.00
C VAL A 186 10.79 -12.73 -0.35
N LEU A 187 11.46 -11.71 -0.85
CA LEU A 187 11.91 -11.60 -2.23
C LEU A 187 13.41 -11.31 -2.27
N LEU A 188 14.08 -11.89 -3.26
CA LEU A 188 15.47 -11.62 -3.59
C LEU A 188 15.57 -11.36 -5.09
N LYS A 189 16.36 -10.38 -5.53
CA LYS A 189 16.56 -10.18 -6.96
C LYS A 189 17.11 -11.46 -7.58
N LYS A 190 16.65 -11.82 -8.77
CA LYS A 190 17.05 -13.09 -9.39
C LYS A 190 18.55 -13.17 -9.68
N ASP A 191 19.18 -12.06 -10.03
CA ASP A 191 20.62 -12.00 -10.26
C ASP A 191 21.43 -12.36 -8.99
N ASP A 192 20.86 -12.09 -7.82
CA ASP A 192 21.48 -12.35 -6.52
C ASP A 192 21.28 -13.80 -6.03
N GLN A 193 20.45 -14.59 -6.72
CA GLN A 193 20.05 -15.94 -6.32
C GLN A 193 21.24 -16.87 -6.10
N GLY A 194 22.20 -16.85 -7.04
CA GLY A 194 23.36 -17.75 -7.00
C GLY A 194 24.30 -17.44 -5.83
N VAL A 195 24.46 -16.16 -5.49
CA VAL A 195 25.28 -15.73 -4.34
C VAL A 195 24.57 -16.10 -3.05
N PHE A 196 23.27 -15.80 -2.96
CA PHE A 196 22.48 -16.06 -1.76
C PHE A 196 22.48 -17.53 -1.34
N PHE A 197 22.24 -18.48 -2.27
CA PHE A 197 22.20 -19.90 -1.92
C PHE A 197 23.58 -20.43 -1.52
N LYS A 198 24.66 -20.02 -2.20
CA LYS A 198 26.03 -20.38 -1.79
C LYS A 198 26.35 -19.90 -0.38
N SER A 199 25.97 -18.65 -0.07
CA SER A 199 26.24 -18.04 1.22
C SER A 199 25.42 -18.66 2.36
N ILE A 200 24.15 -19.00 2.13
CA ILE A 200 23.32 -19.66 3.14
C ILE A 200 23.75 -21.09 3.39
N ASP A 201 24.13 -21.85 2.37
CA ASP A 201 24.64 -23.21 2.57
C ASP A 201 25.92 -23.19 3.41
N CYS A 202 26.81 -22.23 3.17
CA CYS A 202 27.98 -22.00 4.01
C CYS A 202 27.61 -21.66 5.46
N PHE A 203 26.58 -20.83 5.65
CA PHE A 203 26.08 -20.44 6.97
C PHE A 203 25.44 -21.61 7.74
N LYS A 204 24.55 -22.39 7.12
CA LYS A 204 23.91 -23.57 7.74
C LYS A 204 24.94 -24.59 8.23
N ASN A 205 25.94 -24.87 7.41
CA ASN A 205 27.05 -25.76 7.76
C ASN A 205 27.92 -25.26 8.95
N LYS A 206 27.88 -23.95 9.26
CA LYS A 206 28.61 -23.34 10.37
C LYS A 206 27.87 -23.49 11.71
N PHE A 207 26.55 -23.65 11.68
CA PHE A 207 25.70 -23.79 12.89
C PHE A 207 25.33 -25.24 13.22
N GLU A 208 25.35 -26.17 12.26
CA GLU A 208 25.18 -27.62 12.55
C GLU A 208 26.42 -28.27 13.22
N LYS A 209 27.49 -27.50 13.44
CA LYS A 209 28.71 -27.94 14.16
C LYS A 209 28.73 -27.60 15.65
N TYR A 210 27.63 -27.07 16.18
CA TYR A 210 27.41 -26.77 17.60
C TYR A 210 26.06 -27.35 18.06
#